data_AF-A0A7Y8ALD7-F1
#
_entry.id   AF-A0A7Y8ALD7-F1
#
_cell.length_a   1.000
_cell.length_b   1.000
_cell.length_c   1.000
_cell.angle_alpha   90.00
_cell.angle_beta   90.00
_cell.angle_gamma   90.00
#
_symmetry.space_group_name_H-M   'P 1'
#
loop_
_entity.id
_entity.type
_entity.pdbx_description
1 polymer ?
#
loop_
_entity_poly.entity_id
_entity_poly.type
_entity_poly.pdbx_seq_one_letter_code
_entity_poly.pdbx_strand_id
1 'polypeptide(L)'
;MLALMDRLNPRNEPGRLTLLHRMGTDQLRETLPALLNAVTHSGSNVLWLRDPMHGNTETLTCGTKTRRFEQIMREIEAASSAHRKQGTRLGGARNLQPEDLSRRYLSKVDPRLTMNKPSI
;
A
#
# COMPACT_ATOMS: atom_id res chain seq x y z
N MET A 1 -4.29 -16.75 -3.35
CA MET A 1 -3.72 -15.70 -4.22
C MET A 1 -3.30 -16.25 -5.58
N LEU A 2 -2.44 -17.28 -5.65
CA LEU A 2 -1.95 -17.82 -6.94
C LEU A 2 -3.08 -18.24 -7.89
N ALA A 3 -4.06 -19.01 -7.42
CA ALA A 3 -5.22 -19.39 -8.25
C ALA A 3 -6.02 -18.19 -8.82
N LEU A 4 -6.04 -17.06 -8.11
CA LEU A 4 -6.67 -15.83 -8.61
C LEU A 4 -5.81 -15.20 -9.70
N MET A 5 -4.49 -15.20 -9.54
CA MET A 5 -3.55 -14.70 -10.55
C MET A 5 -3.64 -15.52 -11.83
N ASP A 6 -3.70 -16.86 -11.74
CA ASP A 6 -3.84 -17.75 -12.89
C ASP A 6 -5.13 -17.47 -13.66
N ARG A 7 -6.20 -17.10 -12.95
CA ARG A 7 -7.48 -16.75 -13.58
C ARG A 7 -7.46 -15.36 -14.22
N LEU A 8 -6.76 -14.40 -13.63
CA LEU A 8 -6.71 -13.01 -14.10
C LEU A 8 -5.64 -12.76 -15.18
N ASN A 9 -4.56 -13.53 -15.17
CA ASN A 9 -3.46 -13.45 -16.13
C ASN A 9 -2.99 -14.86 -16.58
N PRO A 10 -3.87 -15.67 -17.21
CA PRO A 10 -3.57 -17.06 -17.56
C PRO A 10 -2.41 -17.23 -18.54
N ARG A 11 -2.07 -16.18 -19.29
CA ARG A 11 -0.97 -16.15 -20.26
C ARG A 11 0.30 -15.51 -19.70
N ASN A 12 0.29 -15.13 -18.42
CA ASN A 12 1.40 -14.49 -17.74
C ASN A 12 1.96 -13.25 -18.47
N GLU A 13 1.08 -12.47 -19.10
CA GLU A 13 1.43 -11.31 -19.92
C GLU A 13 1.99 -10.19 -19.04
N PRO A 14 3.23 -9.69 -19.28
CA PRO A 14 3.79 -8.57 -18.53
C PRO A 14 2.91 -7.32 -18.63
N GLY A 15 2.67 -6.66 -17.49
CA GLY A 15 1.82 -5.46 -17.42
C GLY A 15 0.31 -5.73 -17.37
N ARG A 16 -0.14 -6.98 -17.52
CA ARG A 16 -1.56 -7.34 -17.46
C ARG A 16 -2.13 -7.28 -16.04
N LEU A 17 -1.37 -7.78 -15.06
CA LEU A 17 -1.83 -7.91 -13.67
C LEU A 17 -1.05 -7.00 -12.73
N THR A 18 -1.79 -6.20 -11.96
CA THR A 18 -1.26 -5.36 -10.89
C THR A 18 -1.77 -5.86 -9.55
N LEU A 19 -0.86 -6.13 -8.62
CA LEU A 19 -1.18 -6.48 -7.24
C LEU A 19 -1.00 -5.23 -6.37
N LEU A 20 -2.11 -4.73 -5.83
CA LEU A 20 -2.14 -3.57 -4.92
C LEU A 20 -2.32 -4.05 -3.48
N HIS A 21 -1.28 -3.96 -2.66
CA HIS A 21 -1.39 -4.30 -1.25
C HIS A 21 -1.66 -3.07 -0.39
N ARG A 22 -2.51 -3.23 0.64
CA ARG A 22 -2.99 -2.18 1.55
C ARG A 22 -3.13 -2.72 2.97
N MET A 23 -2.01 -3.22 3.51
CA MET A 23 -1.97 -4.05 4.72
C MET A 23 -1.94 -3.22 6.00
N GLY A 24 -1.47 -1.97 5.91
CA GLY A 24 -1.13 -1.19 7.10
C GLY A 24 0.25 -1.57 7.62
N THR A 25 0.89 -0.65 8.34
CA THR A 25 2.28 -0.80 8.81
C THR A 25 2.48 -2.05 9.67
N ASP A 26 1.50 -2.37 10.51
CA ASP A 26 1.62 -3.43 11.51
C ASP A 26 1.65 -4.82 10.87
N GLN A 27 0.73 -5.10 9.94
CA GLN A 27 0.62 -6.42 9.30
C GLN A 27 1.61 -6.60 8.15
N LEU A 28 2.06 -5.51 7.52
CA LEU A 28 2.88 -5.59 6.30
C LEU A 28 4.16 -6.38 6.53
N ARG A 29 4.83 -6.18 7.68
CA ARG A 29 6.14 -6.80 7.96
C ARG A 29 6.05 -8.32 8.08
N GLU A 30 4.91 -8.83 8.53
CA GLU A 30 4.68 -10.25 8.73
C GLU A 30 4.16 -10.93 7.46
N THR A 31 3.31 -10.23 6.70
CA THR A 31 2.55 -10.83 5.59
C THR A 31 3.19 -10.64 4.22
N LEU A 32 3.74 -9.46 3.94
CA LEU A 32 4.25 -9.12 2.62
C LEU A 32 5.41 -10.03 2.17
N PRO A 33 6.40 -10.37 3.02
CA PRO A 33 7.52 -11.21 2.58
C PRO A 33 7.07 -12.58 2.06
N ALA A 34 6.12 -13.23 2.71
CA ALA A 34 5.59 -14.53 2.27
C ALA A 34 4.88 -14.43 0.92
N LEU A 35 4.13 -13.34 0.68
CA LEU A 35 3.44 -13.11 -0.59
C LEU A 35 4.41 -12.80 -1.73
N LEU A 36 5.41 -11.95 -1.50
CA LEU A 36 6.44 -11.69 -2.49
C LEU A 36 7.18 -12.98 -2.84
N ASN A 37 7.51 -13.79 -1.85
CA ASN A 37 8.18 -15.07 -2.06
C ASN A 37 7.33 -16.02 -2.92
N ALA A 38 6.04 -16.17 -2.59
CA ALA A 38 5.14 -17.06 -3.33
C ALA A 38 4.97 -16.65 -4.80
N VAL A 39 4.83 -15.34 -5.07
CA VAL A 39 4.69 -14.82 -6.44
C VAL A 39 5.99 -14.93 -7.24
N THR A 40 7.13 -14.69 -6.60
CA THR A 40 8.43 -14.89 -7.26
C THR A 40 8.61 -16.37 -7.62
N HIS A 41 8.27 -17.29 -6.73
CA HIS A 41 8.37 -18.74 -6.98
C HIS A 41 7.36 -19.23 -8.04
N SER A 42 6.21 -18.58 -8.19
CA SER A 42 5.24 -18.92 -9.24
C SER A 42 5.66 -18.43 -10.63
N GLY A 43 6.71 -17.61 -10.74
CA GLY A 43 7.18 -17.05 -12.01
C GLY A 43 6.20 -16.05 -12.64
N SER A 44 5.26 -15.51 -11.87
CA SER A 44 4.21 -14.64 -12.39
C SER A 44 4.71 -13.21 -12.62
N ASN A 45 4.47 -12.68 -13.81
CA ASN A 45 4.71 -11.30 -14.19
C ASN A 45 3.59 -10.41 -13.66
N VAL A 46 3.88 -9.71 -12.57
CA VAL A 46 2.96 -8.75 -11.95
C VAL A 46 3.63 -7.41 -11.72
N LEU A 47 2.83 -6.34 -11.76
CA LEU A 47 3.21 -5.04 -11.22
C LEU A 47 2.80 -4.98 -9.75
N TRP A 48 3.74 -4.69 -8.85
CA TRP A 48 3.42 -4.45 -7.45
C TRP A 48 3.16 -2.97 -7.23
N LEU A 49 2.04 -2.66 -6.58
CA LEU A 49 1.72 -1.34 -6.05
C LEU A 49 1.39 -1.47 -4.56
N ARG A 50 1.55 -0.36 -3.85
CA ARG A 50 1.21 -0.27 -2.45
C ARG A 50 0.30 0.93 -2.21
N ASP A 51 -0.79 0.68 -1.51
CA ASP A 51 -1.76 1.66 -1.06
C ASP A 51 -1.65 1.77 0.47
N PRO A 52 -0.91 2.76 0.97
CA PRO A 52 -0.73 2.94 2.42
C PRO A 52 -1.88 3.64 3.10
N MET A 53 -2.93 3.94 2.35
CA MET A 53 -4.01 4.76 2.87
C MET A 53 -4.93 3.86 3.67
N HIS A 54 -5.46 2.84 3.00
CA HIS A 54 -6.61 2.14 3.52
C HIS A 54 -6.28 1.18 4.68
N GLY A 55 -5.07 0.64 4.73
CA GLY A 55 -4.61 -0.21 5.85
C GLY A 55 -4.32 0.55 7.14
N ASN A 56 -4.11 1.88 7.08
CA ASN A 56 -3.74 2.72 8.23
C ASN A 56 -4.90 3.61 8.74
N THR A 57 -6.14 3.21 8.49
CA THR A 57 -7.31 3.99 8.93
C THR A 57 -7.61 3.72 10.39
N GLU A 58 -7.60 4.76 11.22
CA GLU A 58 -8.06 4.73 12.61
C GLU A 58 -9.35 5.53 12.76
N THR A 59 -10.21 5.17 13.72
CA THR A 59 -11.46 5.89 14.01
C THR A 59 -11.35 6.53 15.38
N LEU A 60 -11.52 7.86 15.45
CA LEU A 60 -11.54 8.60 16.70
C LEU A 60 -12.83 8.34 17.47
N THR A 61 -12.84 8.64 18.78
CA THR A 61 -14.03 8.48 19.65
C THR A 61 -15.25 9.26 19.15
N CYS A 62 -15.05 10.36 18.43
CA CYS A 62 -16.10 11.14 17.77
C CYS A 62 -16.61 10.54 16.45
N GLY A 63 -16.19 9.32 16.08
CA GLY A 63 -16.58 8.64 14.83
C GLY A 63 -15.85 9.13 13.58
N THR A 64 -14.96 10.11 13.72
CA THR A 64 -14.16 10.63 12.60
C THR A 64 -13.05 9.64 12.24
N LYS A 65 -13.04 9.17 10.99
CA LYS A 65 -11.92 8.40 10.45
C LYS A 65 -10.73 9.33 10.19
N THR A 66 -9.53 8.88 10.53
CA THR A 66 -8.29 9.59 10.25
C THR A 66 -7.16 8.60 9.94
N ARG A 67 -6.03 9.12 9.47
CA ARG A 67 -4.83 8.35 9.11
C ARG A 67 -3.61 9.16 9.54
N ARG A 68 -2.71 8.54 10.29
CA ARG A 68 -1.47 9.19 10.72
C ARG A 68 -0.47 9.18 9.58
N PHE A 69 0.00 10.36 9.17
CA PHE A 69 1.00 10.49 8.11
C PHE A 69 2.25 9.64 8.39
N GLU A 70 2.72 9.61 9.63
CA GLU A 70 3.85 8.77 10.05
C GLU A 70 3.63 7.28 9.76
N GLN A 71 2.42 6.76 9.97
CA GLN A 71 2.10 5.36 9.65
C GLN A 71 2.14 5.12 8.15
N ILE A 72 1.61 6.06 7.37
CA ILE A 72 1.63 6.00 5.91
C ILE A 72 3.08 5.93 5.40
N MET A 73 3.95 6.80 5.91
CA MET A 73 5.38 6.82 5.58
C MET A 73 6.09 5.52 5.98
N ARG A 74 5.83 5.02 7.20
CA ARG A 74 6.39 3.73 7.66
C ARG A 74 5.98 2.58 6.76
N GLU A 75 4.75 2.55 6.25
CA GLU A 75 4.33 1.55 5.26
C GLU A 75 5.06 1.73 3.92
N ILE A 76 5.34 2.97 3.46
CA ILE A 76 6.17 3.23 2.25
C ILE A 76 7.53 2.57 2.39
N GLU A 77 8.19 2.86 3.50
CA GLU A 77 9.56 2.45 3.75
C GLU A 77 9.67 0.94 3.95
N ALA A 78 8.74 0.37 4.72
CA ALA A 78 8.69 -1.06 4.98
C ALA A 78 8.40 -1.86 3.69
N ALA A 79 7.43 -1.41 2.88
CA ALA A 79 7.15 -2.04 1.58
C ALA A 79 8.37 -1.98 0.66
N SER A 80 8.98 -0.79 0.53
CA SER A 80 10.18 -0.61 -0.31
C SER A 80 11.34 -1.49 0.15
N SER A 81 11.53 -1.61 1.46
CA SER A 81 12.56 -2.47 2.06
C SER A 81 12.30 -3.95 1.79
N ALA A 82 11.06 -4.42 1.97
CA ALA A 82 10.67 -5.80 1.68
C ALA A 82 10.90 -6.17 0.21
N HIS A 83 10.49 -5.29 -0.71
CA HIS A 83 10.71 -5.48 -2.14
C HIS A 83 12.20 -5.56 -2.51
N ARG A 84 13.03 -4.64 -1.97
CA ARG A 84 14.48 -4.69 -2.17
C ARG A 84 15.10 -5.99 -1.66
N LYS A 85 14.72 -6.44 -0.46
CA LYS A 85 15.22 -7.70 0.13
C LYS A 85 14.85 -8.93 -0.70
N GLN A 86 13.65 -8.95 -1.27
CA GLN A 86 13.17 -10.07 -2.09
C GLN A 86 13.60 -9.98 -3.57
N GLY A 87 14.31 -8.91 -3.98
CA GLY A 87 14.70 -8.70 -5.37
C GLY A 87 13.52 -8.37 -6.31
N THR A 88 12.39 -7.90 -5.77
CA THR A 88 11.20 -7.53 -6.55
C THR A 88 11.09 -6.01 -6.72
N ARG A 89 10.30 -5.55 -7.71
CA ARG A 89 10.14 -4.11 -7.99
C ARG A 89 8.78 -3.61 -7.50
N LEU A 90 8.80 -2.71 -6.51
CA LEU A 90 7.65 -1.90 -6.14
C LEU A 90 7.48 -0.73 -7.12
N GLY A 91 6.33 -0.62 -7.76
CA GLY A 91 5.93 0.52 -8.59
C GLY A 91 5.17 1.61 -7.81
N GLY A 92 4.66 2.60 -8.54
CA GLY A 92 3.83 3.67 -7.98
C GLY A 92 4.61 4.88 -7.46
N ALA A 93 3.94 5.70 -6.64
CA ALA A 93 4.47 6.96 -6.14
C ALA A 93 5.72 6.75 -5.28
N ARG A 94 6.75 7.57 -5.52
CA ARG A 94 7.99 7.64 -4.74
C ARG A 94 8.20 9.09 -4.30
N ASN A 95 8.95 9.28 -3.21
CA ASN A 95 9.38 10.60 -2.71
C ASN A 95 8.23 11.57 -2.37
N LEU A 96 7.11 11.07 -1.84
CA LEU A 96 6.02 11.90 -1.33
C LEU A 96 6.54 12.90 -0.29
N GLN A 97 6.28 14.19 -0.53
CA GLN A 97 6.60 15.27 0.40
C GLN A 97 5.35 15.71 1.17
N PRO A 98 5.49 16.31 2.37
CA PRO A 98 4.36 16.84 3.13
C PRO A 98 3.49 17.82 2.31
N GLU A 99 4.10 18.61 1.42
CA GLU A 99 3.43 19.61 0.59
C GLU A 99 2.49 18.97 -0.44
N ASP A 100 2.80 17.76 -0.91
CA ASP A 100 1.92 16.97 -1.78
C ASP A 100 0.56 16.66 -1.11
N LEU A 101 0.50 16.81 0.22
CA LEU A 101 -0.65 16.49 1.08
C LEU A 101 -1.32 17.73 1.67
N SER A 102 -0.91 18.93 1.24
CA SER A 102 -1.40 20.21 1.76
C SER A 102 -2.86 20.52 1.38
N ARG A 103 -3.41 19.84 0.37
CA ARG A 103 -4.80 20.08 -0.07
C ARG A 103 -5.80 19.47 0.91
N ARG A 104 -6.43 20.34 1.70
CA ARG A 104 -7.54 19.99 2.59
C ARG A 104 -8.77 19.60 1.78
N TYR A 105 -9.08 18.32 1.78
CA TYR A 105 -10.14 17.76 0.95
C TYR A 105 -11.16 17.01 1.84
N LEU A 106 -12.19 17.73 2.31
CA LEU A 106 -13.29 17.15 3.08
C LEU A 106 -13.96 16.04 2.26
N SER A 107 -13.93 14.79 2.75
CA SER A 107 -14.42 13.60 2.05
C SER A 107 -15.66 13.07 2.77
N LYS A 108 -16.67 12.63 2.02
CA LYS A 108 -17.80 11.85 2.57
C LYS A 108 -17.46 10.38 2.82
N VAL A 109 -16.28 9.94 2.38
CA VAL A 109 -15.80 8.57 2.44
C VAL A 109 -14.48 8.54 3.22
N ASP A 110 -13.52 7.71 2.80
CA ASP A 110 -12.26 7.55 3.52
C ASP A 110 -11.42 8.84 3.64
N PRO A 111 -10.62 8.97 4.72
CA PRO A 111 -9.79 10.14 4.97
C PRO A 111 -8.74 10.30 3.87
N ARG A 112 -8.79 11.43 3.17
CA ARG A 112 -7.74 11.79 2.21
C ARG A 112 -6.53 12.31 2.97
N LEU A 113 -5.34 12.18 2.38
CA LEU A 113 -4.12 12.74 2.97
C LEU A 113 -4.31 14.24 3.18
N THR A 114 -4.15 14.71 4.42
CA THR A 114 -4.16 16.13 4.76
C THR A 114 -3.08 16.41 5.80
N MET A 115 -2.27 17.44 5.56
CA MET A 115 -1.11 17.81 6.38
C MET A 115 -1.45 18.29 7.81
N ASN A 116 -2.69 18.72 8.08
CA ASN A 116 -3.05 19.35 9.36
C ASN A 116 -3.83 18.42 10.29
N LYS A 117 -3.34 18.26 11.54
CA LYS A 117 -4.14 17.78 12.67
C LYS A 117 -5.42 18.62 12.76
N PRO A 118 -6.61 18.04 12.98
CA PRO A 118 -7.65 18.79 13.65
C PRO A 118 -7.11 19.14 15.04
N SER A 119 -6.94 20.43 15.33
CA SER A 119 -6.97 20.89 16.71
C SER A 119 -8.30 20.44 17.30
N ILE A 120 -8.23 19.63 18.34
CA ILE A 120 -9.35 19.41 19.26
C ILE A 120 -9.32 20.58 20.23
#